data_AF-A0ABD2LTJ5-F1
#
_entry.id   AF-A0ABD2LTJ5-F1
#
_cell.length_a   1.000
_cell.length_b   1.000
_cell.length_c   1.000
_cell.angle_alpha   90.00
_cell.angle_beta   90.00
_cell.angle_gamma   90.00
#
_symmetry.space_group_name_H-M   'P 1'
#
loop_
_entity.id
_entity.type
_entity.pdbx_description
1 polymer ?
#
loop_
_entity_poly.entity_id
_entity_poly.type
_entity_poly.pdbx_seq_one_letter_code
_entity_poly.pdbx_strand_id
1 'polypeptide(L)' 'MSDEPKPPQTSFFLWMNENRDQFFEPGMTQADVAIVAGAEWRRLPEAEKAKWAQKSEEDKERFAHEKAEKSQSQQKEEEE' A
#
# COMPACT_ATOMS: atom_id res chain seq x y z
N MET A 1 17.65 -14.70 3.56
CA MET A 1 17.05 -13.51 2.92
C MET A 1 15.55 -13.66 3.13
N SER A 2 14.94 -12.79 3.90
CA SER A 2 13.52 -12.92 4.24
C SER A 2 12.68 -12.60 3.02
N ASP A 3 12.31 -13.63 2.28
CA ASP A 3 11.31 -13.59 1.23
C ASP A 3 9.95 -13.56 1.94
N GLU A 4 9.62 -12.47 2.62
CA GLU A 4 8.32 -12.23 3.26
C GLU A 4 7.52 -11.33 2.32
N PRO A 5 6.26 -11.67 1.97
CA PRO A 5 5.49 -10.84 1.08
C PRO A 5 5.25 -9.49 1.75
N LYS A 6 5.42 -8.39 1.02
CA LYS A 6 5.19 -7.05 1.60
C LYS A 6 3.70 -6.92 1.94
N PRO A 7 3.34 -6.43 3.13
CA PRO A 7 1.94 -6.29 3.53
C PRO A 7 1.20 -5.41 2.52
N PRO A 8 -0.09 -5.68 2.30
CA PRO A 8 -0.85 -4.96 1.30
C PRO A 8 -1.07 -3.53 1.76
N GLN A 9 -0.93 -2.59 0.83
CA GLN A 9 -1.07 -1.18 1.12
C GLN A 9 -2.54 -0.74 1.03
N THR A 10 -2.96 0.14 1.93
CA THR A 10 -4.30 0.72 1.86
C THR A 10 -4.42 1.68 0.69
N SER A 11 -5.65 1.95 0.25
CA SER A 11 -5.95 2.91 -0.82
C SER A 11 -5.32 4.28 -0.58
N PHE A 12 -5.33 4.76 0.67
CA PHE A 12 -4.65 5.99 1.07
C PHE A 12 -3.13 5.91 0.88
N PHE A 13 -2.48 4.83 1.32
CA PHE A 13 -1.03 4.68 1.18
C PHE A 13 -0.58 4.57 -0.28
N LEU A 14 -1.35 3.85 -1.11
CA LEU A 14 -1.10 3.75 -2.55
C LEU A 14 -1.20 5.11 -3.23
N TRP A 15 -2.26 5.87 -2.94
CA TRP A 15 -2.43 7.22 -3.44
C TRP A 15 -1.34 8.17 -2.93
N MET A 16 -1.06 8.14 -1.62
CA MET A 16 -0.03 8.97 -1.01
C MET A 16 1.33 8.67 -1.61
N ASN A 17 1.67 7.41 -1.89
CA ASN A 17 2.95 7.08 -2.51
C ASN A 17 3.10 7.65 -3.92
N GLU A 18 2.05 7.71 -4.73
CA GLU A 18 2.11 8.36 -6.05
C GLU A 18 2.09 9.89 -5.99
N ASN A 19 1.51 10.47 -4.93
CA ASN A 19 1.25 11.92 -4.86
C ASN A 19 2.14 12.67 -3.85
N ARG A 20 2.86 11.96 -2.96
CA ARG A 20 3.71 12.58 -1.92
C ARG A 20 4.74 13.55 -2.48
N ASP A 21 5.27 13.25 -3.67
CA ASP A 21 6.29 14.08 -4.31
C ASP A 21 5.70 15.42 -4.77
N GLN A 22 4.38 15.50 -4.98
CA GLN A 22 3.66 16.75 -5.30
C GLN A 22 3.45 17.63 -4.07
N PHE A 23 3.45 17.04 -2.88
CA PHE A 23 3.28 17.74 -1.60
C PHE A 23 4.62 18.08 -0.95
N PHE A 24 5.72 17.59 -1.50
CA PHE A 24 7.04 17.79 -0.93
C PHE A 24 7.59 19.18 -1.30
N GLU A 25 7.79 20.03 -0.30
CA GLU A 25 8.42 21.34 -0.47
C GLU A 25 9.74 21.45 0.31
N PRO A 26 10.68 22.32 -0.14
CA PRO A 26 11.95 22.52 0.56
C PRO A 26 11.72 22.98 2.01
N GLY A 27 12.25 22.20 2.96
CA GLY A 27 12.10 22.47 4.39
C GLY A 27 10.94 21.73 5.08
N MET A 28 10.10 21.01 4.33
CA MET A 28 9.11 20.11 4.90
C MET A 28 9.71 18.77 5.33
N THR A 29 9.18 18.20 6.41
CA THR A 29 9.47 16.83 6.82
C THR A 29 8.49 15.85 6.19
N GLN A 30 8.81 14.55 6.22
CA GLN A 30 7.87 13.52 5.77
C GLN A 30 6.57 13.52 6.60
N ALA A 31 6.62 13.96 7.85
CA ALA A 31 5.43 14.09 8.69
C ALA A 31 4.51 15.23 8.18
N ASP A 32 5.09 16.36 7.77
CA ASP A 32 4.33 17.48 7.21
C ASP A 32 3.63 17.07 5.90
N VAL A 33 4.35 16.36 5.03
CA VAL A 33 3.79 15.80 3.79
C VAL A 33 2.63 14.85 4.08
N ALA A 34 2.74 13.99 5.09
CA ALA A 34 1.66 13.08 5.47
C ALA A 34 0.42 13.83 5.99
N ILE A 35 0.61 14.95 6.70
CA ILE A 35 -0.49 15.80 7.16
C ILE A 35 -1.22 16.43 5.97
N VAL A 36 -0.48 17.01 5.02
CA VAL A 36 -1.04 17.62 3.80
C VAL A 36 -1.77 16.56 2.95
N ALA A 37 -1.12 15.42 2.71
CA ALA A 37 -1.71 14.31 1.97
C ALA A 37 -3.01 13.81 2.64
N GLY A 38 -3.05 13.71 3.97
CA GLY A 38 -4.26 13.32 4.69
C GLY A 38 -5.43 14.30 4.51
N ALA A 39 -5.14 15.61 4.43
CA ALA A 39 -6.15 16.63 4.15
C ALA A 39 -6.66 16.54 2.71
N GLU A 40 -5.75 16.40 1.73
CA GLU A 40 -6.09 16.27 0.32
C GLU A 40 -6.86 14.97 0.03
N TRP A 41 -6.48 13.85 0.65
CA TRP A 41 -7.21 12.59 0.54
C TRP A 41 -8.68 12.75 0.96
N ARG A 42 -8.96 13.47 2.05
CA ARG A 42 -10.35 13.71 2.48
C ARG A 42 -11.13 14.53 1.45
N ARG A 43 -10.46 15.47 0.77
CA ARG A 43 -11.03 16.32 -0.29
C ARG A 43 -11.21 15.62 -1.63
N LEU A 44 -10.51 14.51 -1.87
CA LEU A 44 -10.65 13.78 -3.14
C LEU A 44 -12.10 13.34 -3.38
N PRO A 45 -12.54 13.37 -4.65
CA PRO A 45 -13.83 12.85 -5.04
C PRO A 45 -13.91 11.35 -4.79
N GLU A 46 -15.10 10.85 -4.52
CA GLU A 46 -15.33 9.42 -4.29
C GLU A 46 -14.91 8.55 -5.48
N ALA A 47 -15.02 9.07 -6.71
CA ALA A 47 -14.54 8.39 -7.91
C ALA A 47 -13.03 8.10 -7.86
N GLU A 48 -12.22 9.06 -7.43
CA GLU A 48 -10.77 8.85 -7.27
C GLU A 48 -10.51 7.88 -6.12
N LYS A 49 -11.17 8.08 -4.96
CA LYS A 49 -11.04 7.14 -3.84
C LYS A 49 -11.43 5.71 -4.23
N ALA A 50 -12.44 5.52 -5.08
CA ALA A 50 -12.88 4.23 -5.57
C ALA A 50 -11.82 3.56 -6.45
N LYS A 51 -11.17 4.32 -7.35
CA LYS A 51 -10.03 3.82 -8.13
C LYS A 51 -8.89 3.30 -7.24
N TRP A 52 -8.58 4.03 -6.17
CA TRP A 52 -7.55 3.62 -5.20
C TRP A 52 -8.01 2.48 -4.28
N ALA A 53 -9.31 2.41 -3.96
CA ALA A 53 -9.90 1.29 -3.25
C ALA A 53 -9.79 0.00 -4.06
N GLN A 54 -10.09 0.04 -5.36
CA GLN A 54 -9.93 -1.10 -6.26
C GLN A 54 -8.46 -1.54 -6.34
N LYS A 55 -7.52 -0.60 -6.52
CA LYS A 55 -6.07 -0.92 -6.48
C LYS A 55 -5.66 -1.56 -5.16
N SER A 56 -6.22 -1.10 -4.03
CA SER A 56 -5.92 -1.66 -2.70
C SER A 56 -6.48 -3.07 -2.52
N GLU A 57 -7.68 -3.35 -3.06
CA GLU A 57 -8.23 -4.70 -3.07
C GLU A 57 -7.37 -5.65 -3.92
N GLU A 58 -6.95 -5.23 -5.11
CA GLU A 58 -6.04 -6.02 -5.96
C GLU A 58 -4.70 -6.30 -5.25
N ASP A 59 -4.15 -5.31 -4.53
CA ASP A 59 -2.92 -5.46 -3.75
C ASP A 59 -3.10 -6.43 -2.56
N LYS A 60 -4.28 -6.42 -1.93
CA LYS A 60 -4.66 -7.41 -0.90
C LYS A 60 -4.79 -8.81 -1.47
N GLU A 61 -5.39 -8.95 -2.65
CA GLU A 61 -5.51 -10.23 -3.34
C GLU A 61 -4.13 -10.79 -3.71
N ARG A 62 -3.23 -9.95 -4.25
CA ARG A 62 -1.82 -10.32 -4.47
C ARG A 62 -1.18 -10.81 -3.18
N PHE A 63 -1.28 -10.04 -2.10
CA PHE A 63 -0.67 -10.43 -0.83
C PHE A 63 -1.26 -11.73 -0.26
N ALA A 64 -2.59 -11.92 -0.37
CA ALA A 64 -3.24 -13.15 0.05
C ALA A 64 -2.74 -14.36 -0.75
N HIS A 65 -2.58 -14.20 -2.07
CA HIS A 65 -2.01 -15.22 -2.95
C HIS A 65 -0.55 -15.53 -2.58
N GLU A 66 0.32 -14.51 -2.50
CA GLU A 66 1.74 -14.69 -2.13
C GLU A 66 1.90 -15.32 -0.75
N LYS A 67 1.06 -14.93 0.22
CA LYS A 67 1.06 -15.52 1.56
C LYS A 67 0.60 -16.97 1.52
N ALA A 68 -0.43 -17.30 0.73
CA ALA A 68 -0.89 -18.68 0.59
C ALA A 68 0.18 -19.57 -0.05
N GLU A 69 0.83 -19.10 -1.12
CA GLU A 69 1.91 -19.84 -1.78
C GLU A 69 3.11 -20.06 -0.86
N LYS A 70 3.57 -19.03 -0.16
CA LYS A 70 4.67 -19.20 0.80
C LYS A 70 4.30 -20.11 1.97
N SER A 71 3.06 -20.03 2.46
CA SER A 71 2.60 -20.93 3.54
C SER A 71 2.60 -22.39 3.08
N GLN A 72 2.27 -22.64 1.80
CA GLN A 72 2.33 -23.97 1.21
C GLN A 72 3.76 -24.44 0.96
N SER A 73 4.65 -23.56 0.50
CA SER A 73 6.09 -23.86 0.34
C SER A 73 6.77 -24.15 1.67
N GLN A 74 6.42 -23.40 2.73
CA GLN A 74 6.94 -23.61 4.08
C GLN A 74 6.51 -24.96 4.66
N GLN A 75 5.26 -25.40 4.41
CA GLN A 75 4.79 -26.72 4.83
C GLN A 75 5.43 -27.87 4.04
N LYS A 76 5.80 -27.63 2.77
CA LYS A 76 6.39 -28.66 1.91
C LYS A 76 7.89 -28.86 2.14
N GLU A 77 8.58 -27.83 2.63
CA GLU A 77 10.00 -27.89 3.00
C GLU A 77 10.22 -28.46 4.42
N GLU A 78 9.19 -28.47 5.27
CA GLU A 78 9.23 -29.07 6.62
C GLU A 78 8.87 -30.58 6.61
N GLU A 79 8.36 -31.10 5.49
CA GLU A 79 7.98 -32.52 5.31
C GLU A 79 9.02 -33.34 4.50
N GLU A 80 10.14 -32.72 4.08
CA GLU A 80 11.26 -33.38 3.36
C GLU A 80 12.53 -33.52 4.23
#